data_AF-A0AAU6YE66-F1
#
_entry.id   AF-A0AAU6YE66-F1
#
_cell.length_a   1.000
_cell.length_b   1.000
_cell.length_c   1.000
_cell.angle_alpha   90.00
_cell.angle_beta   90.00
_cell.angle_gamma   90.00
#
_symmetry.space_group_name_H-M   'P 1'
#
loop_
_entity.id
_entity.type
_entity.pdbx_description
1 polymer ?
#
loop_
_entity_poly.entity_id
_entity_poly.type
_entity_poly.pdbx_seq_one_letter_code
_entity_poly.pdbx_strand_id
1 'polypeptide(L)'
;MAISITSVEIAVRKMEFLKELYRTRITDGDGKIIEGVKSQASFAAFEYPELLLHRISLNNLKATADVALDGGFLAMDSLRKEIHSQLTAPKEVSPIPRSDSKAELLKGKSHLEQQIRILRENNMKLTYMIREVLDRYRTVAFAPPDSIRARYATDASEIHSMLAGLGIIALDLQ
;
A
#
# COMPACT_ATOMS: atom_id res chain seq x y z
N MET A 1 -20.17 10.45 6.23
CA MET A 1 -20.49 9.07 6.65
C MET A 1 -19.20 8.48 7.21
N ALA A 2 -19.13 8.20 8.52
CA ALA A 2 -17.94 7.60 9.11
C ALA A 2 -17.97 6.10 8.79
N ILE A 3 -17.00 5.61 8.01
CA ILE A 3 -16.83 4.19 7.75
C ILE A 3 -16.42 3.55 9.09
N SER A 4 -17.30 2.72 9.65
CA SER A 4 -17.00 1.97 10.87
C SER A 4 -16.12 0.77 10.51
N ILE A 5 -14.81 0.96 10.57
CA ILE A 5 -13.84 -0.11 10.33
C ILE A 5 -13.94 -1.13 11.47
N THR A 6 -14.02 -2.41 11.11
CA THR A 6 -14.17 -3.50 12.09
C THR A 6 -12.84 -3.83 12.77
N SER A 7 -12.88 -4.41 13.96
CA SER A 7 -11.65 -4.85 14.66
C SER A 7 -10.85 -5.87 13.85
N VAL A 8 -11.55 -6.74 13.10
CA VAL A 8 -10.96 -7.73 12.19
C VAL A 8 -10.15 -7.04 11.10
N GLU A 9 -10.73 -6.04 10.44
CA GLU A 9 -10.06 -5.29 9.40
C GLU A 9 -8.81 -4.57 9.91
N ILE A 10 -8.88 -3.98 11.11
CA ILE A 10 -7.70 -3.36 11.74
C ILE A 10 -6.58 -4.37 11.97
N ALA A 11 -6.91 -5.57 12.47
CA ALA A 11 -5.92 -6.62 12.73
C ALA A 11 -5.27 -7.13 11.44
N VAL A 12 -6.06 -7.33 10.38
CA VAL A 12 -5.57 -7.73 9.05
C VAL A 12 -4.65 -6.66 8.47
N ARG A 13 -5.06 -5.39 8.46
CA ARG A 13 -4.23 -4.27 7.95
C ARG A 13 -2.92 -4.12 8.71
N LYS A 14 -2.95 -4.27 10.04
CA LYS A 14 -1.73 -4.26 10.86
C LYS A 14 -0.79 -5.42 10.51
N MET A 15 -1.32 -6.62 10.28
CA MET A 15 -0.51 -7.76 9.85
C MET A 15 0.08 -7.56 8.44
N GLU A 16 -0.72 -7.08 7.48
CA GLU A 16 -0.25 -6.74 6.13
C GLU A 16 0.87 -5.71 6.16
N PHE A 17 0.73 -4.67 6.99
CA PHE A 17 1.75 -3.67 7.19
C PHE A 17 3.07 -4.27 7.68
N LEU A 18 3.04 -5.16 8.68
CA LEU A 18 4.26 -5.86 9.13
C LEU A 18 4.86 -6.72 8.02
N LYS A 19 4.04 -7.47 7.28
CA LYS A 19 4.52 -8.28 6.15
C LYS A 19 5.19 -7.42 5.08
N GLU A 20 4.65 -6.25 4.80
CA GLU A 20 5.23 -5.33 3.82
C GLU A 20 6.55 -4.72 4.30
N LEU A 21 6.62 -4.29 5.57
CA LEU A 21 7.88 -3.83 6.18
C LEU A 21 8.97 -4.91 6.12
N TYR A 22 8.60 -6.16 6.39
CA TYR A 22 9.53 -7.28 6.34
C TYR A 22 10.03 -7.58 4.92
N ARG A 23 9.14 -7.52 3.91
CA ARG A 23 9.50 -7.73 2.49
C ARG A 23 10.41 -6.65 1.95
N THR A 24 10.13 -5.40 2.28
CA THR A 24 10.85 -4.23 1.76
C THR A 24 12.21 -4.02 2.43
N ARG A 25 12.50 -4.73 3.53
CA ARG A 25 13.76 -4.63 4.30
C ARG A 25 14.13 -3.18 4.57
N ILE A 26 13.18 -2.37 5.04
CA ILE A 26 13.43 -0.96 5.34
C ILE A 26 14.51 -0.89 6.43
N THR A 27 15.67 -0.33 6.08
CA THR A 27 16.78 -0.09 7.02
C THR A 27 16.83 1.34 7.54
N ASP A 28 16.04 2.24 6.95
CA ASP A 28 15.88 3.64 7.33
C ASP A 28 14.38 3.92 7.53
N GLY A 29 13.86 3.49 8.68
CA GLY A 29 12.46 3.71 9.05
C GLY A 29 12.24 5.11 9.60
N ASP A 30 11.12 5.73 9.24
CA ASP A 30 10.59 6.90 9.94
C ASP A 30 10.54 6.59 11.45
N GLY A 31 11.04 7.49 12.30
CA GLY A 31 11.07 7.31 13.75
C GLY A 31 9.69 7.00 14.33
N LYS A 32 8.62 7.45 13.65
CA LYS A 32 7.24 7.11 13.98
C LYS A 32 6.94 5.62 13.85
N ILE A 33 7.47 4.94 12.83
CA ILE A 33 7.29 3.50 12.62
C ILE A 33 8.07 2.72 13.68
N ILE A 34 9.31 3.12 13.97
CA ILE A 34 10.15 2.48 14.99
C ILE A 34 9.44 2.50 16.34
N GLU A 35 8.94 3.66 16.77
CA GLU A 35 8.21 3.77 18.04
C GLU A 35 6.88 2.98 17.99
N GLY A 36 6.20 2.96 16.84
CA GLY A 36 5.00 2.17 16.62
C GLY A 36 5.20 0.67 16.79
N VAL A 37 6.27 0.09 16.24
CA VAL A 37 6.53 -1.35 16.32
C VAL A 37 7.30 -1.78 17.58
N LYS A 38 7.74 -0.85 18.42
CA LYS A 38 8.54 -1.09 19.62
C LYS A 38 7.93 -2.07 20.62
N SER A 39 6.64 -1.93 20.90
CA SER A 39 5.93 -2.77 21.85
C SER A 39 4.57 -3.20 21.32
N GLN A 40 3.97 -4.24 21.90
CA GLN A 40 2.62 -4.68 21.56
C GLN A 40 1.58 -3.57 21.80
N ALA A 41 1.72 -2.84 22.91
CA ALA A 41 0.81 -1.75 23.26
C ALA A 41 0.99 -0.56 22.31
N SER A 42 2.24 -0.19 22.01
CA SER A 42 2.55 0.84 21.02
C SER A 42 1.98 0.48 19.66
N PHE A 43 2.11 -0.78 19.24
CA PHE A 43 1.64 -1.23 17.94
C PHE A 43 0.12 -1.28 17.84
N ALA A 44 -0.56 -1.67 18.91
CA ALA A 44 -2.02 -1.62 18.99
C ALA A 44 -2.53 -0.16 18.92
N ALA A 45 -1.85 0.77 19.60
CA ALA A 45 -2.15 2.19 19.58
C ALA A 45 -1.58 2.94 18.36
N PHE A 46 -0.79 2.28 17.52
CA PHE A 46 -0.16 2.89 16.36
C PHE A 46 -1.20 3.20 15.29
N GLU A 47 -1.17 4.44 14.82
CA GLU A 47 -2.11 4.97 13.83
C GLU A 47 -1.35 5.61 12.67
N TYR A 48 -1.77 5.25 11.48
CA TYR A 48 -1.23 5.75 10.23
C TYR A 48 -2.38 5.84 9.22
N PRO A 49 -3.15 6.94 9.24
CA PRO A 49 -4.37 7.08 8.45
C PRO A 49 -4.15 6.88 6.95
N GLU A 50 -2.97 7.26 6.43
CA GLU A 50 -2.59 7.11 5.03
C GLU A 50 -2.51 5.64 4.60
N LEU A 51 -2.27 4.73 5.55
CA LEU A 51 -2.21 3.28 5.34
C LEU A 51 -3.41 2.56 5.98
N LEU A 52 -4.45 3.30 6.37
CA LEU A 52 -5.64 2.79 7.07
C LEU A 52 -5.29 1.96 8.32
N LEU A 53 -4.19 2.32 8.99
CA LEU A 53 -3.83 1.73 10.27
C LEU A 53 -4.54 2.50 11.37
N HIS A 54 -5.55 1.89 11.97
CA HIS A 54 -6.29 2.47 13.07
C HIS A 54 -5.84 1.95 14.43
N ARG A 55 -6.11 2.74 15.47
CA ARG A 55 -5.89 2.34 16.86
C ARG A 55 -6.87 1.26 17.26
N ILE A 56 -6.40 0.33 18.08
CA ILE A 56 -7.22 -0.70 18.70
C ILE A 56 -6.65 -1.01 20.09
N SER A 57 -7.50 -1.44 21.03
CA SER A 57 -7.00 -1.88 22.32
C SER A 57 -6.17 -3.16 22.16
N LEU A 58 -5.11 -3.31 22.95
CA LEU A 58 -4.24 -4.48 22.88
C LEU A 58 -5.03 -5.79 23.08
N ASN A 59 -5.98 -5.81 24.02
CA ASN A 59 -6.79 -7.00 24.30
C ASN A 59 -7.68 -7.37 23.11
N ASN A 60 -8.25 -6.37 22.43
CA ASN A 60 -9.07 -6.61 21.26
C ASN A 60 -8.23 -7.04 20.06
N LEU A 61 -7.03 -6.47 19.89
CA LEU A 61 -6.07 -6.92 18.88
C LEU A 61 -5.66 -8.38 19.09
N LYS A 62 -5.39 -8.79 20.34
CA LYS A 62 -5.06 -10.17 20.68
C LYS A 62 -6.19 -11.12 20.31
N ALA A 63 -7.37 -10.89 20.88
CA ALA A 63 -8.55 -11.74 20.66
C ALA A 63 -8.91 -11.82 19.18
N THR A 64 -8.85 -10.70 18.46
CA THR A 64 -9.16 -10.66 17.03
C THR A 64 -8.10 -11.38 16.21
N ALA A 65 -6.81 -11.17 16.50
CA ALA A 65 -5.73 -11.80 15.76
C ALA A 65 -5.76 -13.33 15.90
N ASP A 66 -5.99 -13.85 17.10
CA ASP A 66 -6.06 -15.30 17.36
C ASP A 66 -7.21 -15.98 16.59
N VAL A 67 -8.27 -15.23 16.27
CA VAL A 67 -9.43 -15.73 15.50
C VAL A 67 -9.24 -15.53 13.99
N ALA A 68 -8.73 -14.37 13.58
CA ALA A 68 -8.82 -13.92 12.18
C ALA A 68 -7.52 -14.08 11.38
N LEU A 69 -6.37 -14.35 12.02
CA LEU A 69 -5.07 -14.39 11.36
C LEU A 69 -4.43 -15.77 11.47
N ASP A 70 -3.82 -16.21 10.38
CA ASP A 70 -3.00 -17.41 10.37
C ASP A 70 -1.83 -17.27 11.35
N GLY A 71 -1.74 -18.19 12.32
CA GLY A 71 -0.75 -18.18 13.39
C GLY A 71 -1.06 -17.20 14.55
N GLY A 72 -2.21 -16.53 14.49
CA GLY A 72 -2.75 -15.74 15.59
C GLY A 72 -1.94 -14.51 15.96
N PHE A 73 -2.19 -14.01 17.18
CA PHE A 73 -1.46 -12.88 17.74
C PHE A 73 0.04 -13.17 17.91
N LEU A 74 0.39 -14.42 18.21
CA LEU A 74 1.78 -14.83 18.40
C LEU A 74 2.61 -14.65 17.12
N ALA A 75 2.09 -15.06 15.95
CA ALA A 75 2.78 -14.85 14.68
C ALA A 75 2.97 -13.36 14.37
N MET A 76 1.96 -12.54 14.67
CA MET A 76 2.04 -11.09 14.52
C MET A 76 3.12 -10.47 15.40
N ASP A 77 3.16 -10.85 16.68
CA ASP A 77 4.13 -10.31 17.63
C ASP A 77 5.57 -10.74 17.30
N SER A 78 5.75 -11.98 16.83
CA SER A 78 7.05 -12.45 16.35
C SER A 78 7.53 -11.63 15.16
N LEU A 79 6.67 -11.40 14.17
CA LEU A 79 7.02 -10.57 13.00
C LEU A 79 7.30 -9.12 13.39
N ARG A 80 6.52 -8.54 14.32
CA ARG A 80 6.77 -7.21 14.87
C ARG A 80 8.15 -7.11 15.52
N LYS A 81 8.53 -8.08 16.36
CA LYS A 81 9.85 -8.10 17.04
C LYS A 81 10.98 -8.15 16.04
N GLU A 82 10.84 -8.99 15.02
CA GLU A 82 11.83 -9.13 13.95
C GLU A 82 12.02 -7.80 13.20
N ILE A 83 10.93 -7.14 12.81
CA ILE A 83 10.98 -5.81 12.16
C ILE A 83 11.61 -4.76 13.07
N HIS A 84 11.22 -4.71 14.34
CA HIS A 84 11.82 -3.78 15.28
C HIS A 84 13.33 -4.04 15.43
N SER A 85 13.76 -5.30 15.48
CA SER A 85 15.18 -5.67 15.50
C SER A 85 15.90 -5.19 14.24
N GLN A 86 15.32 -5.36 13.05
CA GLN A 86 15.91 -4.90 11.79
C GLN A 86 16.04 -3.37 11.73
N LEU A 87 15.03 -2.65 12.22
CA LEU A 87 15.00 -1.18 12.23
C LEU A 87 15.94 -0.56 13.27
N THR A 88 16.23 -1.28 14.35
CA THR A 88 17.06 -0.80 15.47
C THR A 88 18.45 -1.43 15.52
N ALA A 89 18.71 -2.41 14.65
CA ALA A 89 20.03 -3.02 14.51
C ALA A 89 21.06 -1.90 14.31
N PRO A 90 22.15 -1.88 15.09
CA PRO A 90 23.26 -0.99 14.80
C PRO A 90 23.65 -1.24 13.35
N LYS A 91 23.62 -0.20 12.51
CA LYS A 91 24.21 -0.30 11.18
C LYS A 91 25.63 -0.78 11.41
N GLU A 92 25.97 -2.00 10.98
CA GLU A 92 27.34 -2.47 11.04
C GLU A 92 28.18 -1.37 10.41
N VAL A 93 29.10 -0.79 11.19
CA VAL A 93 30.06 0.17 10.70
C VAL A 93 31.09 -0.61 9.90
N SER A 94 30.65 -1.21 8.78
CA SER A 94 31.52 -1.43 7.64
C SER A 94 32.07 -0.05 7.25
N PRO A 95 33.38 0.08 7.00
CA PRO A 95 34.00 1.38 6.74
C PRO A 95 33.19 2.08 5.66
N ILE A 96 32.57 3.21 6.02
CA ILE A 96 31.64 3.95 5.18
C ILE A 96 32.29 4.09 3.80
N PRO A 97 31.80 3.39 2.76
CA PRO A 97 32.15 3.75 1.42
C PRO A 97 31.62 5.17 1.26
N ARG A 98 32.53 6.11 1.02
CA ARG A 98 32.20 7.48 0.59
C ARG A 98 30.98 7.45 -0.35
N SER A 99 30.00 8.35 -0.20
CA SER A 99 28.77 8.37 -1.03
C SER A 99 29.06 8.57 -2.54
N ASP A 100 30.28 9.02 -2.82
CA ASP A 100 30.96 9.16 -4.10
C ASP A 100 31.63 7.85 -4.59
N SER A 101 31.47 6.74 -3.86
CA SER A 101 31.95 5.44 -4.30
C SER A 101 31.15 4.99 -5.52
N LYS A 102 31.88 4.54 -6.55
CA LYS A 102 31.29 4.06 -7.81
C LYS A 102 30.20 3.01 -7.58
N ALA A 103 30.31 2.20 -6.54
CA ALA A 103 29.34 1.16 -6.19
C ALA A 103 28.01 1.72 -5.66
N GLU A 104 28.04 2.75 -4.82
CA GLU A 104 26.81 3.39 -4.32
C GLU A 104 26.13 4.23 -5.41
N LEU A 105 26.91 4.95 -6.22
CA LEU A 105 26.39 5.66 -7.38
C LEU A 105 25.72 4.70 -8.39
N LEU A 106 26.28 3.50 -8.60
CA LEU A 106 25.68 2.46 -9.45
C LEU A 106 24.38 1.90 -8.86
N LYS A 107 24.31 1.67 -7.54
CA LYS A 107 23.08 1.25 -6.86
C LYS A 107 22.00 2.33 -6.96
N GLY A 108 22.35 3.58 -6.65
CA GLY A 108 21.45 4.73 -6.78
C GLY A 108 20.95 4.90 -8.22
N LYS A 109 21.84 4.80 -9.20
CA LYS A 109 21.49 4.82 -10.63
C LYS A 109 20.52 3.69 -11.00
N SER A 110 20.78 2.45 -10.59
CA SER A 110 19.90 1.32 -10.88
C SER A 110 18.51 1.50 -10.26
N HIS A 111 18.45 2.04 -9.05
CA HIS A 111 17.18 2.32 -8.37
C HIS A 111 16.39 3.42 -9.08
N LEU A 112 17.06 4.52 -9.45
CA LEU A 112 16.45 5.61 -10.24
C LEU A 112 15.97 5.14 -11.61
N GLU A 113 16.75 4.29 -12.30
CA GLU A 113 16.34 3.69 -13.57
C GLU A 113 15.09 2.81 -13.43
N GLN A 114 14.97 2.07 -12.33
CA GLN A 114 13.78 1.29 -12.04
C GLN A 114 12.56 2.20 -11.78
N GLN A 115 12.72 3.27 -11.01
CA GLN A 115 11.66 4.24 -10.80
C GLN A 115 11.21 4.89 -12.11
N ILE A 116 12.16 5.28 -12.98
CA ILE A 116 11.86 5.84 -14.31
C ILE A 116 11.08 4.82 -15.16
N ARG A 117 11.45 3.54 -15.14
CA ARG A 117 10.72 2.49 -15.87
C ARG A 117 9.27 2.38 -15.40
N ILE A 118 9.05 2.31 -14.09
CA ILE A 118 7.71 2.23 -13.49
C ILE A 118 6.89 3.48 -13.85
N LEU A 119 7.47 4.68 -13.71
CA LEU A 119 6.80 5.93 -14.05
C LEU A 119 6.43 6.02 -15.54
N ARG A 120 7.31 5.54 -16.43
CA ARG A 120 7.02 5.48 -17.87
C ARG A 120 5.88 4.52 -18.18
N GLU A 121 5.88 3.35 -17.56
CA GLU A 121 4.81 2.37 -17.70
C GLU A 121 3.46 2.94 -17.22
N ASN A 122 3.46 3.61 -16.06
CA ASN A 122 2.26 4.26 -15.53
C ASN A 122 1.77 5.38 -16.44
N ASN A 123 2.67 6.21 -16.96
CA ASN A 123 2.30 7.25 -17.92
C ASN A 123 1.70 6.67 -19.21
N MET A 124 2.21 5.54 -19.71
CA MET A 124 1.61 4.86 -20.86
C MET A 124 0.19 4.37 -20.55
N LYS A 125 -0.01 3.71 -19.40
CA LYS A 125 -1.32 3.23 -18.95
C LYS A 125 -2.33 4.38 -18.81
N LEU A 126 -1.92 5.48 -18.18
CA LEU A 126 -2.77 6.66 -18.01
C LEU A 126 -3.10 7.33 -19.35
N THR A 127 -2.12 7.45 -20.25
CA THR A 127 -2.34 8.00 -21.59
C THR A 127 -3.34 7.16 -22.38
N TYR A 128 -3.25 5.83 -22.27
CA TYR A 128 -4.22 4.91 -22.88
C TYR A 128 -5.64 5.14 -22.31
N MET A 129 -5.77 5.19 -20.97
CA MET A 129 -7.06 5.46 -20.32
C MET A 129 -7.68 6.79 -20.74
N ILE A 130 -6.89 7.86 -20.82
CA ILE A 130 -7.37 9.17 -21.27
C ILE A 130 -7.91 9.08 -22.70
N ARG A 131 -7.23 8.35 -23.59
CA ARG A 131 -7.72 8.16 -24.96
C ARG A 131 -9.05 7.40 -25.00
N GLU A 132 -9.19 6.33 -24.23
CA GLU A 132 -10.44 5.56 -24.18
C GLU A 132 -11.61 6.39 -23.64
N VAL A 133 -11.36 7.16 -22.57
CA VAL A 133 -12.37 8.07 -22.01
C VAL A 133 -12.79 9.11 -23.05
N LEU A 134 -11.83 9.72 -23.75
CA LEU A 134 -12.11 10.72 -24.79
C LEU A 134 -12.86 10.13 -25.98
N ASP A 135 -12.54 8.89 -26.39
CA ASP A 135 -13.25 8.23 -27.49
C ASP A 135 -14.71 7.94 -27.12
N ARG A 136 -14.95 7.45 -25.91
CA ARG A 136 -16.31 7.26 -25.37
C ARG A 136 -17.10 8.57 -25.32
N TYR A 137 -16.50 9.65 -24.82
CA TYR A 137 -17.12 10.97 -24.85
C TYR A 137 -17.49 11.42 -26.27
N ARG A 138 -16.66 11.13 -27.28
CA ARG A 138 -17.00 11.41 -28.68
C ARG A 138 -18.21 10.58 -29.13
N THR A 139 -18.26 9.29 -28.80
CA THR A 139 -19.42 8.47 -29.18
C THR A 139 -20.72 8.93 -28.53
N VAL A 140 -20.67 9.43 -27.30
CA VAL A 140 -21.83 9.99 -26.60
C VAL A 140 -22.27 11.33 -27.20
N ALA A 141 -21.32 12.16 -27.65
CA ALA A 141 -21.62 13.45 -28.27
C ALA A 141 -22.47 13.33 -29.55
N PHE A 142 -22.42 12.19 -30.24
CA PHE A 142 -23.21 11.91 -31.44
C PHE A 142 -24.40 10.96 -31.19
N ALA A 143 -24.67 10.59 -29.95
CA ALA A 143 -25.72 9.64 -29.61
C ALA A 143 -27.11 10.32 -29.48
N PRO A 144 -28.22 9.62 -29.81
CA PRO A 144 -29.57 10.12 -29.57
C PRO A 144 -29.81 10.42 -28.08
N PRO A 145 -30.55 11.50 -27.73
CA PRO A 145 -30.75 11.94 -26.34
C PRO A 145 -31.23 10.85 -25.38
N ASP A 146 -32.10 9.97 -25.85
CA ASP A 146 -32.71 8.89 -25.06
C ASP A 146 -31.71 7.78 -24.69
N SER A 147 -30.60 7.67 -25.43
CA SER A 147 -29.57 6.64 -25.25
C SER A 147 -28.37 7.10 -24.40
N ILE A 148 -28.27 8.40 -24.12
CA ILE A 148 -27.11 9.01 -23.45
C ILE A 148 -26.95 8.49 -22.01
N ARG A 149 -28.03 8.44 -21.23
CA ARG A 149 -27.97 7.97 -19.83
C ARG A 149 -27.55 6.51 -19.72
N ALA A 150 -28.10 5.64 -20.57
CA ALA A 150 -27.75 4.22 -20.59
C ALA A 150 -26.28 4.02 -20.98
N ARG A 151 -25.80 4.76 -22.01
CA ARG A 151 -24.40 4.73 -22.43
C ARG A 151 -23.44 5.20 -21.34
N TYR A 152 -23.75 6.29 -20.64
CA TYR A 152 -22.89 6.75 -19.53
C TYR A 152 -22.75 5.71 -18.41
N ALA A 153 -23.82 4.98 -18.08
CA ALA A 153 -23.75 3.94 -17.06
C ALA A 153 -22.84 2.77 -17.50
N THR A 154 -22.95 2.34 -18.76
CA THR A 154 -22.08 1.32 -19.36
C THR A 154 -20.62 1.78 -19.43
N ASP A 155 -20.38 2.98 -19.95
CA ASP A 155 -19.03 3.54 -20.07
C ASP A 155 -18.35 3.70 -18.72
N ALA A 156 -19.08 4.13 -17.68
CA ALA A 156 -18.55 4.23 -16.33
C ALA A 156 -18.14 2.86 -15.75
N SER A 157 -18.94 1.83 -15.96
CA SER A 157 -18.64 0.46 -15.52
C SER A 157 -17.42 -0.12 -16.24
N GLU A 158 -17.30 0.10 -17.55
CA GLU A 158 -16.17 -0.36 -18.34
C GLU A 158 -14.87 0.38 -18.00
N ILE A 159 -14.92 1.71 -17.83
CA ILE A 159 -13.78 2.51 -17.37
C ILE A 159 -13.32 2.04 -15.99
N HIS A 160 -14.26 1.77 -15.07
CA HIS A 160 -13.94 1.24 -13.75
C HIS A 160 -13.24 -0.13 -13.85
N SER A 161 -13.74 -1.02 -14.70
CA SER A 161 -13.15 -2.34 -14.94
C SER A 161 -11.76 -2.24 -15.55
N MET A 162 -11.52 -1.30 -16.47
CA MET A 162 -10.20 -1.05 -17.07
C MET A 162 -9.22 -0.49 -16.04
N LEU A 163 -9.64 0.48 -15.22
CA LEU A 163 -8.80 1.04 -14.15
C LEU A 163 -8.42 -0.04 -13.13
N ALA A 164 -9.34 -0.94 -12.80
CA ALA A 164 -9.07 -2.08 -11.94
C ALA A 164 -8.10 -3.10 -12.58
N GLY A 165 -8.32 -3.47 -13.85
CA GLY A 165 -7.45 -4.39 -14.58
C GLY A 165 -6.02 -3.87 -14.77
N LEU A 166 -5.85 -2.55 -14.79
CA LEU A 166 -4.54 -1.88 -14.83
C LEU A 166 -3.91 -1.71 -13.44
N GLY A 167 -4.60 -2.10 -12.36
CA GLY A 167 -4.14 -1.97 -10.98
C GLY A 167 -4.09 -0.52 -10.48
N ILE A 168 -4.82 0.39 -11.13
CA ILE A 168 -4.87 1.82 -10.77
C ILE A 168 -5.85 2.04 -9.60
N ILE A 169 -6.89 1.23 -9.50
CA ILE A 169 -7.85 1.22 -8.40
C ILE A 169 -8.05 -0.21 -7.87
N ALA A 170 -8.33 -0.35 -6.58
CA ALA A 170 -8.77 -1.63 -6.02
C ALA A 170 -10.23 -1.89 -6.43
N LEU A 171 -10.53 -3.13 -6.83
CA LEU A 171 -11.91 -3.59 -7.05
C LEU A 171 -12.63 -3.66 -5.71
N ASP A 172 -13.41 -2.65 -5.38
CA ASP A 172 -14.48 -2.82 -4.40
C ASP A 172 -15.59 -3.64 -5.07
N LEU A 173 -15.47 -4.97 -4.97
CA LEU A 173 -16.55 -5.90 -5.27
C LEU A 173 -17.59 -5.77 -4.15
N GLN A 174 -18.67 -5.02 -4.41
CA GLN A 174 -19.92 -5.10 -3.66
C GLN A 174 -20.78 -6.25 -4.16
#